data_AF-A0A8J5KY52-F1
#
_entry.id   AF-A0A8J5KY52-F1
#
_cell.length_a   1.000
_cell.length_b   1.000
_cell.length_c   1.000
_cell.angle_alpha   90.00
_cell.angle_beta   90.00
_cell.angle_gamma   90.00
#
_symmetry.space_group_name_H-M   'P 1'
#
loop_
_entity.id
_entity.type
_entity.pdbx_description
1 polymer ?
#
loop_
_entity_poly.entity_id
_entity_poly.type
_entity_poly.pdbx_seq_one_letter_code
_entity_poly.pdbx_strand_id
1 'polypeptide(L)'
;MQEWKIEVLLKENLSNEDEVISYMCKRLMEKFDKYWTQYSMVLAFGAILDPRIKLSMLEFFYSKVETDSPKCQEKMDLVKTKLYKFFDQYSNTNKTSSSQSQSSFTTHTLSQSVGGVKGKNKRIFEEMMAYESQTITSAGKSQLDLYLEEPKLEFAYYQDLDILEHWKNQKHRYPTLALMTCDVLAIPIITVASE
;
A
#
# COMPACT_ATOMS: atom_id res chain seq x y z
N MET A 1 7.03 2.28 -13.99
CA MET A 1 8.30 1.81 -13.40
C MET A 1 9.47 2.50 -14.13
N GLN A 2 9.89 3.68 -13.68
CA GLN A 2 11.05 4.39 -14.26
C GLN A 2 12.37 3.86 -13.68
N GLU A 3 12.35 3.34 -12.46
CA GLU A 3 13.55 2.94 -11.71
C GLU A 3 14.21 1.67 -12.27
N TRP A 4 13.41 0.72 -12.77
CA TRP A 4 13.93 -0.44 -13.51
C TRP A 4 14.76 -0.04 -14.74
N LYS A 5 14.36 1.02 -15.44
CA LYS A 5 15.12 1.52 -16.60
C LYS A 5 16.48 2.06 -16.17
N ILE A 6 16.56 2.72 -15.02
CA ILE A 6 17.80 3.26 -14.47
C ILE A 6 18.75 2.11 -14.10
N GLU A 7 18.25 1.07 -13.43
CA GLU A 7 19.06 -0.10 -13.08
C GLU A 7 19.62 -0.82 -14.31
N VAL A 8 18.78 -1.05 -15.33
CA VAL A 8 19.20 -1.67 -16.59
C VAL A 8 20.28 -0.83 -17.29
N LEU A 9 20.05 0.48 -17.43
CA LEU A 9 21.01 1.40 -18.05
C LEU A 9 22.35 1.44 -17.31
N LEU A 10 22.33 1.40 -15.97
CA LEU A 10 23.55 1.35 -15.18
C LEU A 10 24.29 0.03 -15.38
N LYS A 11 23.58 -1.11 -15.38
CA LYS A 11 24.19 -2.44 -15.57
C LYS A 11 24.82 -2.60 -16.94
N GLU A 12 24.18 -2.08 -17.99
CA GLU A 12 24.71 -2.11 -19.36
C GLU A 12 26.00 -1.28 -19.51
N ASN A 13 26.11 -0.16 -18.78
CA ASN A 13 27.25 0.77 -18.88
C ASN A 13 28.36 0.51 -17.84
N LEU A 14 28.23 -0.49 -16.97
CA LEU A 14 29.30 -0.88 -16.03
C LEU A 14 30.57 -1.35 -16.75
N SER A 15 30.42 -2.00 -17.90
CA SER A 15 31.50 -2.55 -18.73
C SER A 15 31.79 -1.70 -19.97
N ASN A 16 31.44 -0.41 -19.94
CA ASN A 16 31.69 0.51 -21.05
C ASN A 16 33.20 0.65 -21.31
N GLU A 17 33.59 0.80 -22.58
CA GLU A 17 34.98 0.99 -23.01
C GLU A 17 35.59 2.29 -22.47
N ASP A 18 34.75 3.30 -22.20
CA ASP A 18 35.17 4.54 -21.57
C ASP A 18 35.31 4.35 -20.05
N GLU A 19 36.56 4.43 -19.57
CA GLU A 19 36.90 4.28 -18.14
C GLU A 19 36.22 5.32 -17.25
N VAL A 20 35.97 6.55 -17.75
CA VAL A 20 35.29 7.61 -17.00
C VAL A 20 33.81 7.28 -16.86
N ILE A 21 33.18 6.81 -17.93
CA ILE A 21 31.78 6.37 -17.90
C ILE A 21 31.62 5.14 -16.99
N SER A 22 32.49 4.13 -17.12
CA SER A 22 32.47 2.95 -16.26
C SER A 22 32.66 3.32 -14.78
N TYR A 23 33.60 4.21 -14.46
CA TYR A 23 33.82 4.67 -13.10
C TYR A 23 32.61 5.44 -12.54
N MET A 24 32.01 6.32 -13.33
CA MET A 24 30.79 7.04 -12.94
C MET A 24 29.61 6.10 -12.74
N CYS A 25 29.40 5.13 -13.63
CA CYS A 25 28.37 4.10 -13.50
C CYS A 25 28.56 3.24 -12.23
N LYS A 26 29.79 2.88 -11.87
CA LYS A 26 30.08 2.17 -10.61
C LYS A 26 29.67 2.98 -9.38
N ARG A 27 30.04 4.26 -9.31
CA ARG A 27 29.65 5.14 -8.20
C ARG A 27 28.14 5.38 -8.13
N LEU A 28 27.50 5.51 -9.28
CA LEU A 28 26.04 5.63 -9.37
C LEU A 28 25.35 4.33 -8.95
N MET A 29 25.91 3.17 -9.29
CA MET A 29 25.41 1.86 -8.86
C MET A 29 25.53 1.67 -7.35
N GLU A 30 26.66 2.05 -6.73
CA GLU A 30 26.82 1.99 -5.28
C GLU A 30 25.80 2.87 -4.54
N LYS A 31 25.54 4.08 -5.06
CA LYS A 31 24.48 4.94 -4.55
C LYS A 31 23.12 4.25 -4.74
N PHE A 32 22.83 3.76 -5.95
CA PHE A 32 21.59 3.07 -6.28
C PHE A 32 21.33 1.89 -5.33
N ASP A 33 22.30 0.99 -5.14
CA ASP A 33 22.18 -0.16 -4.25
C ASP A 33 21.91 0.24 -2.80
N LYS A 34 22.56 1.30 -2.32
CA LYS A 34 22.33 1.84 -0.98
C LYS A 34 20.90 2.37 -0.83
N TYR A 35 20.42 3.15 -1.79
CA TYR A 35 19.04 3.65 -1.80
C TYR A 35 18.06 2.47 -1.92
N TRP A 36 18.30 1.55 -2.84
CA TRP A 36 17.41 0.41 -3.10
C TRP A 36 17.28 -0.50 -1.89
N THR A 37 18.38 -0.78 -1.18
CA THR A 37 18.37 -1.57 0.04
C THR A 37 17.47 -0.93 1.11
N GLN A 38 17.46 0.40 1.22
CA GLN A 38 16.64 1.13 2.19
C GLN A 38 15.15 1.19 1.81
N TYR A 39 14.83 1.39 0.53
CA TYR A 39 13.46 1.60 0.06
C TYR A 39 12.76 0.34 -0.48
N SER A 40 13.50 -0.77 -0.65
CA SER A 40 13.00 -2.05 -1.19
C SER A 40 11.69 -2.53 -0.54
N MET A 41 11.57 -2.39 0.79
CA MET A 41 10.37 -2.82 1.51
C MET A 41 9.16 -1.93 1.23
N VAL A 42 9.34 -0.61 1.20
CA VAL A 42 8.27 0.36 0.90
C VAL A 42 7.79 0.19 -0.54
N LEU A 43 8.72 -0.02 -1.47
CA LEU A 43 8.41 -0.35 -2.87
C LEU A 43 7.64 -1.66 -2.99
N ALA A 44 8.05 -2.69 -2.26
CA ALA A 44 7.33 -3.97 -2.23
C ALA A 44 5.91 -3.80 -1.69
N PHE A 45 5.71 -2.97 -0.65
CA PHE A 45 4.37 -2.66 -0.15
C PHE A 45 3.55 -1.89 -1.18
N GLY A 46 4.10 -0.85 -1.79
CA GLY A 46 3.42 -0.09 -2.84
C GLY A 46 3.02 -0.99 -4.02
N ALA A 47 3.88 -1.92 -4.42
CA ALA A 47 3.59 -2.93 -5.44
C ALA A 47 2.45 -3.87 -5.02
N ILE A 48 2.43 -4.35 -3.78
CA ILE A 48 1.34 -5.21 -3.29
C ILE A 48 0.02 -4.46 -3.22
N LEU A 49 0.05 -3.19 -2.81
CA LEU A 49 -1.12 -2.32 -2.66
C LEU A 49 -1.60 -1.71 -3.99
N ASP A 50 -0.87 -1.90 -5.10
CA ASP A 50 -1.40 -1.63 -6.44
C ASP A 50 -2.32 -2.80 -6.87
N PRO A 51 -3.62 -2.56 -7.11
CA PRO A 51 -4.58 -3.61 -7.49
C PRO A 51 -4.23 -4.35 -8.78
N ARG A 52 -3.35 -3.79 -9.64
CA ARG A 52 -2.91 -4.40 -10.91
C ARG A 52 -1.73 -5.35 -10.72
N ILE A 53 -0.94 -5.14 -9.65
CA ILE A 53 0.30 -5.87 -9.40
C ILE A 53 0.01 -6.98 -8.40
N LYS A 54 -0.40 -6.61 -7.17
CA LYS A 54 -0.59 -7.53 -6.03
C LYS A 54 0.63 -8.42 -5.78
N LEU A 55 0.48 -9.43 -4.91
CA LEU A 55 1.54 -10.40 -4.61
C LEU A 55 2.00 -11.19 -5.85
N SER A 56 1.08 -11.54 -6.75
CA SER A 56 1.38 -12.39 -7.91
C SER A 56 2.41 -11.79 -8.88
N MET A 57 2.31 -10.49 -9.18
CA MET A 57 3.29 -9.83 -10.04
C MET A 57 4.61 -9.59 -9.32
N LEU A 58 4.57 -9.32 -8.00
CA LEU A 58 5.78 -9.16 -7.21
C LEU A 58 6.60 -10.46 -7.16
N GLU A 59 5.94 -11.60 -6.99
CA GLU A 59 6.56 -12.93 -7.08
C GLU A 59 7.20 -13.16 -8.46
N PHE A 60 6.51 -12.76 -9.54
CA PHE A 60 7.08 -12.79 -10.89
C PHE A 60 8.35 -11.93 -11.02
N PHE A 61 8.37 -10.71 -10.47
CA PHE A 61 9.58 -9.87 -10.51
C PHE A 61 10.74 -10.48 -9.73
N TYR A 62 10.50 -11.00 -8.53
CA TYR A 62 11.56 -11.68 -7.78
C TYR A 62 12.08 -12.92 -8.49
N SER A 63 11.22 -13.70 -9.15
CA SER A 63 11.64 -14.85 -9.96
C SER A 63 12.55 -14.48 -11.16
N LYS A 64 12.50 -13.23 -11.63
CA LYS A 64 13.32 -12.72 -12.73
C LYS A 64 14.64 -12.10 -12.26
N VAL A 65 14.64 -11.49 -11.07
CA VAL A 65 15.80 -10.83 -10.50
C VAL A 65 16.72 -11.81 -9.78
N GLU A 66 16.14 -12.83 -9.13
CA GLU A 66 16.89 -13.76 -8.28
C GLU A 66 16.80 -15.19 -8.84
N THR A 67 17.94 -15.69 -9.33
CA THR A 67 18.06 -17.05 -9.89
C THR A 67 17.89 -18.15 -8.82
N ASP A 68 18.10 -17.80 -7.55
CA ASP A 68 17.97 -18.70 -6.40
C ASP A 68 16.53 -18.71 -5.86
N SER A 69 15.72 -19.67 -6.33
CA SER A 69 14.34 -19.89 -5.89
C SER A 69 14.11 -19.86 -4.35
N PRO A 70 14.94 -20.50 -3.49
CA PRO A 70 14.69 -20.47 -2.04
C PRO A 70 14.88 -19.07 -1.42
N LYS A 71 15.81 -18.25 -1.91
CA LYS A 71 16.01 -16.87 -1.42
C LYS A 71 14.85 -15.95 -1.82
N CYS A 72 14.30 -16.16 -3.02
CA CYS A 72 13.11 -15.46 -3.48
C CYS A 72 11.93 -15.72 -2.54
N GLN A 73 11.71 -16.99 -2.15
CA GLN A 73 10.63 -17.36 -1.23
C GLN A 73 10.81 -16.72 0.15
N GLU A 74 12.03 -16.76 0.70
CA GLU A 74 12.34 -16.13 2.00
C GLU A 74 12.08 -14.61 1.98
N LYS A 75 12.49 -13.92 0.91
CA LYS A 75 12.19 -12.49 0.73
C LYS A 75 10.68 -12.25 0.64
N MET A 76 9.94 -13.13 -0.04
CA MET A 76 8.49 -12.99 -0.15
C MET A 76 7.77 -13.18 1.18
N ASP A 77 8.19 -14.16 1.96
CA ASP A 77 7.63 -14.41 3.28
C ASP A 77 7.98 -13.29 4.26
N LEU A 78 9.18 -12.70 4.15
CA LEU A 78 9.57 -11.52 4.89
C LEU A 78 8.70 -10.30 4.55
N VAL A 79 8.48 -10.03 3.26
CA VAL A 79 7.62 -8.92 2.80
C VAL A 79 6.20 -9.11 3.31
N LYS A 80 5.60 -10.30 3.15
CA LYS A 80 4.26 -10.61 3.66
C LYS A 80 4.18 -10.39 5.17
N THR A 81 5.11 -10.98 5.93
CA THR A 81 5.16 -10.85 7.38
C THR A 81 5.21 -9.39 7.83
N LYS A 82 6.05 -8.58 7.19
CA LYS A 82 6.18 -7.15 7.48
C LYS A 82 4.92 -6.37 7.11
N LEU A 83 4.29 -6.70 5.99
CA LEU A 83 3.04 -6.08 5.54
C LEU A 83 1.89 -6.34 6.51
N TYR A 84 1.69 -7.59 6.94
CA TYR A 84 0.66 -7.95 7.93
C TYR A 84 0.91 -7.24 9.27
N LYS A 85 2.15 -7.27 9.76
CA LYS A 85 2.52 -6.55 10.99
C LYS A 85 2.24 -5.04 10.89
N PHE A 86 2.48 -4.45 9.72
CA PHE A 86 2.20 -3.04 9.47
C PHE A 86 0.69 -2.78 9.46
N PHE A 87 -0.09 -3.61 8.78
CA PHE A 87 -1.55 -3.52 8.76
C PHE A 87 -2.18 -3.68 10.16
N ASP A 88 -1.64 -4.59 10.99
CA ASP A 88 -2.10 -4.78 12.37
C ASP A 88 -1.92 -3.52 13.22
N GLN A 89 -0.84 -2.76 13.02
CA GLN A 89 -0.62 -1.49 13.71
C GLN A 89 -1.72 -0.48 13.37
N TYR A 90 -2.10 -0.37 12.09
CA TYR A 90 -3.21 0.50 11.66
C TYR A 90 -4.55 0.02 12.21
N SER A 91 -4.79 -1.29 12.17
CA SER A 91 -6.02 -1.89 12.69
C SER A 91 -6.20 -1.66 14.19
N ASN A 92 -5.11 -1.70 14.96
CA ASN A 92 -5.15 -1.45 16.39
C ASN A 92 -5.32 0.05 16.71
N THR A 93 -4.62 0.94 16.00
CA THR A 93 -4.76 2.40 16.19
C THR A 93 -6.19 2.89 15.92
N ASN A 94 -6.85 2.37 14.86
CA ASN A 94 -8.22 2.73 14.53
C ASN A 94 -9.24 2.30 15.61
N LYS A 95 -9.01 1.14 16.27
CA LYS A 95 -9.86 0.68 17.38
C LYS A 95 -9.75 1.58 18.61
N THR A 96 -8.56 2.12 18.89
CA THR A 96 -8.34 3.02 20.03
C THR A 96 -9.02 4.37 19.83
N SER A 97 -9.05 4.89 18.60
CA SER A 97 -9.73 6.14 18.26
C SER A 97 -11.27 6.04 18.35
N SER A 98 -11.85 4.88 18.08
CA SER A 98 -13.31 4.67 18.24
C SER A 98 -13.77 4.58 19.69
N SER A 99 -12.87 4.30 20.65
CA SER A 99 -13.21 4.15 22.07
C SER A 99 -13.22 5.46 22.86
N GLN A 100 -12.79 6.59 22.27
CA GLN A 100 -12.76 7.89 22.95
C GLN A 100 -14.00 8.78 22.72
N SER A 101 -15.07 8.25 22.11
CA SER A 101 -16.34 8.97 21.91
C SER A 101 -17.50 8.40 22.73
N GLN A 102 -17.26 7.98 23.97
CA GLN A 102 -18.31 7.79 24.97
C GLN A 102 -18.11 8.76 26.14
N SER A 103 -18.24 10.06 25.87
CA SER A 103 -18.57 11.02 26.91
C SER A 103 -20.09 11.05 27.05
N SER A 104 -20.54 10.62 28.23
CA SER A 104 -21.91 10.67 28.74
C SER A 104 -22.65 11.95 28.37
N PHE A 105 -23.81 11.84 27.72
CA PHE A 105 -24.81 12.91 27.73
C PHE A 105 -26.16 12.37 28.16
N THR A 106 -26.54 12.85 29.34
CA THR A 106 -27.77 12.66 30.07
C THR A 106 -28.98 13.06 29.23
N THR A 107 -30.04 12.27 29.32
CA THR A 107 -31.38 12.53 28.81
C THR A 107 -31.95 13.85 29.32
N HIS A 108 -32.24 14.81 28.43
CA HIS A 108 -33.30 15.79 28.63
C HIS A 108 -33.95 16.20 27.29
N THR A 109 -35.23 16.52 27.43
CA THR A 109 -36.31 16.44 26.46
C THR A 109 -36.50 17.74 25.64
N LEU A 110 -36.94 17.58 24.39
CA LEU A 110 -37.58 18.53 23.44
C LEU A 110 -36.89 19.88 23.11
N SER A 111 -36.56 20.07 21.82
CA SER A 111 -37.07 21.18 21.01
C SER A 111 -36.87 20.93 19.51
N GLN A 112 -37.88 21.28 18.71
CA GLN A 112 -37.90 21.27 17.25
C GLN A 112 -36.82 22.19 16.66
N SER A 113 -36.12 21.77 15.61
CA SER A 113 -35.90 22.63 14.45
C SER A 113 -35.63 21.83 13.18
N VAL A 114 -36.01 22.46 12.08
CA VAL A 114 -36.19 21.91 10.74
C VAL A 114 -34.85 21.88 10.01
N GLY A 115 -34.55 20.78 9.31
CA GLY A 115 -33.50 20.75 8.28
C GLY A 115 -32.46 19.65 8.44
N GLY A 116 -32.44 18.69 7.51
CA GLY A 116 -31.28 17.82 7.31
C GLY A 116 -31.58 16.35 7.04
N VAL A 117 -32.39 16.03 6.02
CA VAL A 117 -32.53 14.64 5.50
C VAL A 117 -31.17 14.02 5.16
N LYS A 118 -30.15 14.84 4.82
CA LYS A 118 -28.77 14.41 4.58
C LYS A 118 -28.07 13.78 5.79
N GLY A 119 -28.40 14.17 7.02
CA GLY A 119 -27.72 13.67 8.24
C GLY A 119 -28.17 12.28 8.65
N LYS A 120 -29.45 11.94 8.44
CA LYS A 120 -30.00 10.61 8.75
C LYS A 120 -29.45 9.53 7.79
N ASN A 121 -29.35 9.85 6.50
CA ASN A 121 -28.79 8.93 5.51
C ASN A 121 -27.30 8.65 5.77
N LYS A 122 -26.54 9.66 6.20
CA LYS A 122 -25.12 9.48 6.58
C LYS A 122 -24.97 8.52 7.76
N ARG A 123 -25.81 8.65 8.78
CA ARG A 123 -25.77 7.80 9.98
C ARG A 123 -26.15 6.34 9.70
N ILE A 124 -27.19 6.13 8.88
CA ILE A 124 -27.61 4.79 8.43
C ILE A 124 -26.51 4.15 7.57
N PHE A 125 -25.87 4.92 6.70
CA PHE A 125 -24.74 4.45 5.91
C PHE A 125 -23.56 4.05 6.81
N GLU A 126 -23.20 4.87 7.79
CA GLU A 126 -22.16 4.54 8.79
C GLU A 126 -22.49 3.27 9.60
N GLU A 127 -23.74 3.07 10.01
CA GLU A 127 -24.20 1.85 10.69
C GLU A 127 -24.11 0.61 9.78
N MET A 128 -24.47 0.75 8.49
CA MET A 128 -24.34 -0.32 7.49
C MET A 128 -22.87 -0.70 7.27
N MET A 129 -21.98 0.29 7.15
CA MET A 129 -20.53 0.07 7.01
C MET A 129 -19.94 -0.64 8.25
N ALA A 130 -20.40 -0.26 9.45
CA ALA A 130 -19.97 -0.90 10.69
C ALA A 130 -20.46 -2.36 10.76
N TYR A 131 -21.68 -2.64 10.29
CA TYR A 131 -22.22 -3.99 10.22
C TYR A 131 -21.43 -4.88 9.24
N GLU A 132 -21.15 -4.40 8.01
CA GLU A 132 -20.31 -5.12 7.05
C GLU A 132 -18.90 -5.38 7.59
N SER A 133 -18.28 -4.40 8.25
CA SER A 133 -16.97 -4.60 8.87
C SER A 133 -17.01 -5.64 10.00
N GLN A 134 -18.11 -5.74 10.75
CA GLN A 134 -18.30 -6.76 11.80
C GLN A 134 -18.54 -8.15 11.21
N THR A 135 -19.35 -8.28 10.15
CA THR A 135 -19.59 -9.57 9.49
C THR A 135 -18.32 -10.12 8.83
N ILE A 136 -17.52 -9.25 8.20
CA ILE A 136 -16.22 -9.62 7.64
C ILE A 136 -15.26 -10.11 8.73
N THR A 137 -15.19 -9.40 9.86
CA THR A 137 -14.36 -9.82 11.00
C THR A 137 -14.84 -11.14 11.59
N SER A 138 -16.16 -11.42 11.57
CA SER A 138 -16.73 -12.68 12.05
C SER A 138 -16.37 -13.90 11.18
N ALA A 139 -16.00 -13.68 9.91
CA ALA A 139 -15.46 -14.71 9.02
C ALA A 139 -13.95 -14.97 9.23
N GLY A 140 -13.31 -14.28 10.19
CA GLY A 140 -11.91 -14.47 10.56
C GLY A 140 -10.88 -13.89 9.58
N LYS A 141 -11.32 -13.19 8.53
CA LYS A 141 -10.44 -12.57 7.52
C LYS A 141 -10.25 -11.08 7.79
N SER A 142 -9.03 -10.59 7.60
CA SER A 142 -8.72 -9.15 7.66
C SER A 142 -9.09 -8.44 6.35
N GLN A 143 -9.17 -7.10 6.37
CA GLN A 143 -9.35 -6.31 5.14
C GLN A 143 -8.22 -6.56 4.13
N LEU A 144 -7.00 -6.78 4.62
CA LEU A 144 -5.85 -7.13 3.79
C LEU A 144 -6.04 -8.50 3.12
N ASP A 145 -6.53 -9.50 3.85
CA ASP A 145 -6.80 -10.84 3.28
C ASP A 145 -7.84 -10.76 2.16
N LEU A 146 -8.93 -10.06 2.40
CA LEU A 146 -9.97 -9.85 1.38
C LEU A 146 -9.41 -9.20 0.11
N TYR A 147 -8.60 -8.14 0.27
CA TYR A 147 -7.95 -7.48 -0.86
C TYR A 147 -6.99 -8.40 -1.62
N LEU A 148 -6.22 -9.23 -0.92
CA LEU A 148 -5.27 -10.15 -1.54
C LEU A 148 -5.97 -11.32 -2.26
N GLU A 149 -7.15 -11.74 -1.80
CA GLU A 149 -7.96 -12.77 -2.44
C GLU A 149 -8.69 -12.28 -3.70
N GLU A 150 -8.94 -10.97 -3.81
CA GLU A 150 -9.61 -10.43 -4.99
C GLU A 150 -8.78 -10.60 -6.26
N PRO A 151 -9.43 -10.78 -7.42
CA PRO A 151 -8.74 -10.80 -8.70
C PRO A 151 -7.96 -9.49 -8.91
N LYS A 152 -6.78 -9.59 -9.52
CA LYS A 152 -6.02 -8.41 -9.92
C LYS A 152 -6.73 -7.67 -11.06
N LEU A 153 -6.57 -6.35 -11.12
CA LEU A 153 -7.01 -5.58 -12.26
C LEU A 153 -6.11 -5.87 -13.46
N GLU A 154 -6.70 -6.11 -14.62
CA GLU A 154 -5.96 -6.35 -15.85
C GLU A 154 -5.25 -5.09 -16.33
N PHE A 155 -3.93 -5.17 -16.45
CA PHE A 155 -3.09 -4.02 -16.79
C PHE A 155 -3.50 -3.34 -18.11
N ALA A 156 -4.01 -4.12 -19.08
CA ALA A 156 -4.44 -3.63 -20.39
C ALA A 156 -5.61 -2.62 -20.32
N TYR A 157 -6.51 -2.77 -19.34
CA TYR A 157 -7.68 -1.89 -19.19
C TYR A 157 -7.47 -0.76 -18.18
N TYR A 158 -6.45 -0.90 -17.32
CA TYR A 158 -6.20 -0.01 -16.19
C TYR A 158 -4.79 0.61 -16.25
N GLN A 159 -4.27 0.87 -17.45
CA GLN A 159 -2.92 1.41 -17.62
C GLN A 159 -2.75 2.79 -16.94
N ASP A 160 -3.76 3.65 -17.08
CA ASP A 160 -3.78 5.02 -16.53
C ASP A 160 -4.50 5.11 -15.18
N LEU A 161 -4.61 3.98 -14.45
CA LEU A 161 -5.25 3.96 -13.13
C LEU A 161 -4.51 4.88 -12.16
N ASP A 162 -5.21 5.90 -11.66
CA ASP A 162 -4.80 6.65 -10.47
C ASP A 162 -5.04 5.77 -9.24
N ILE A 163 -3.94 5.24 -8.69
CA ILE A 163 -3.96 4.33 -7.55
C ILE A 163 -4.49 5.05 -6.31
N LEU A 164 -4.18 6.34 -6.11
CA LEU A 164 -4.65 7.10 -4.95
C LEU A 164 -6.15 7.36 -5.04
N GLU A 165 -6.64 7.74 -6.22
CA GLU A 165 -8.07 7.91 -6.44
C GLU A 165 -8.83 6.58 -6.28
N HIS A 166 -8.26 5.48 -6.76
CA HIS A 166 -8.81 4.14 -6.56
C HIS A 166 -9.00 3.83 -5.07
N TRP A 167 -7.95 4.00 -4.25
CA TRP A 167 -8.04 3.72 -2.81
C TRP A 167 -8.96 4.69 -2.08
N LYS A 168 -9.05 5.94 -2.53
CA LYS A 168 -10.03 6.91 -2.02
C LYS A 168 -11.47 6.43 -2.24
N ASN A 169 -11.76 5.85 -3.40
CA ASN A 169 -13.07 5.30 -3.73
C ASN A 169 -13.35 3.98 -2.98
N GLN A 170 -12.32 3.17 -2.72
CA GLN A 170 -12.42 1.91 -1.96
C GLN A 170 -12.44 2.09 -0.44
N LYS A 171 -12.29 3.32 0.07
CA LYS A 171 -12.26 3.61 1.51
C LYS A 171 -13.49 3.14 2.27
N HIS A 172 -14.66 3.11 1.63
CA HIS A 172 -15.86 2.55 2.25
C HIS A 172 -15.61 1.07 2.58
N ARG A 173 -15.24 0.26 1.60
CA ARG A 173 -15.04 -1.18 1.76
C ARG A 173 -13.82 -1.55 2.60
N TYR A 174 -12.73 -0.79 2.48
CA TYR A 174 -11.46 -1.07 3.14
C TYR A 174 -10.89 0.17 3.86
N PRO A 175 -11.54 0.66 4.94
CA PRO A 175 -11.17 1.94 5.56
C PRO A 175 -9.76 1.94 6.16
N THR A 176 -9.35 0.84 6.79
CA THR A 176 -8.02 0.73 7.41
C THR A 176 -6.95 0.51 6.35
N LEU A 177 -7.23 -0.35 5.37
CA LEU A 177 -6.29 -0.63 4.28
C LEU A 177 -6.08 0.60 3.40
N ALA A 178 -7.15 1.33 3.05
CA ALA A 178 -7.04 2.55 2.24
C ALA A 178 -6.21 3.62 2.94
N LEU A 179 -6.33 3.77 4.27
CA LEU A 179 -5.50 4.68 5.04
C LEU A 179 -4.02 4.28 4.97
N MET A 180 -3.72 3.01 5.26
CA MET A 180 -2.37 2.47 5.17
C MET A 180 -1.77 2.66 3.76
N THR A 181 -2.55 2.39 2.72
CA THR A 181 -2.11 2.54 1.34
C THR A 181 -1.81 3.98 0.97
N CYS A 182 -2.66 4.93 1.37
CA CYS A 182 -2.40 6.35 1.13
C CYS A 182 -1.08 6.79 1.78
N ASP A 183 -0.81 6.37 3.02
CA ASP A 183 0.42 6.72 3.73
C ASP A 183 1.66 6.11 3.04
N VAL A 184 1.58 4.84 2.61
CA VAL A 184 2.69 4.17 1.90
C VAL A 184 2.97 4.82 0.55
N LEU A 185 1.92 5.10 -0.24
CA LEU A 185 2.06 5.67 -1.58
C LEU A 185 2.42 7.16 -1.56
N ALA A 186 2.20 7.85 -0.45
CA ALA A 186 2.61 9.24 -0.27
C ALA A 186 4.11 9.40 0.04
N ILE A 187 4.84 8.31 0.34
CA ILE A 187 6.28 8.37 0.58
C ILE A 187 6.99 8.76 -0.72
N PRO A 188 7.67 9.92 -0.78
CA PRO A 188 8.41 10.30 -1.97
C PRO A 188 9.63 9.38 -2.12
N ILE A 189 9.65 8.58 -3.19
CA ILE A 189 10.77 7.66 -3.48
C ILE A 189 11.95 8.43 -4.10
N ILE A 190 11.67 9.53 -4.81
CA ILE A 190 12.69 10.38 -5.44
C ILE A 190 13.03 11.60 -4.57
N THR A 191 13.67 11.40 -3.43
CA THR A 191 14.52 12.47 -2.93
C THR A 191 15.79 12.45 -3.78
N VAL A 192 15.83 13.31 -4.79
CA VAL A 192 17.11 13.80 -5.30
C VAL A 192 17.76 14.46 -4.08
N ALA A 193 18.67 13.75 -3.43
CA ALA A 193 19.51 14.36 -2.43
C ALA A 193 20.25 15.50 -3.14
N SER A 194 19.93 16.74 -2.78
CA SER A 194 20.81 17.86 -3.08
C SER A 194 22.18 17.48 -2.53
N GLU A 195 23.19 17.51 -3.41
CA GLU A 195 24.58 17.64 -2.99
C GLU A 195 24.78 18.90 -2.12
#